data_AF-A0A4Q5T070-F1
#
_entry.id   AF-A0A4Q5T070-F1
#
_cell.length_a   1.000
_cell.length_b   1.000
_cell.length_c   1.000
_cell.angle_alpha   90.00
_cell.angle_beta   90.00
_cell.angle_gamma   90.00
#
_symmetry.space_group_name_H-M   'P 1'
#
loop_
_entity.id
_entity.type
_entity.pdbx_description
1 polymer ?
#
loop_
_entity_poly.entity_id
_entity_poly.type
_entity_poly.pdbx_seq_one_letter_code
_entity_poly.pdbx_strand_id
1 'polypeptide(L)'
;WLLGVVWSVAVVSSVLRILFTEAPRWVFTTLYIALGWIIVPFLPTFVDGASRFSTGVNVTAISLIAFGGLVYTVGGVVYATKRPNPAPETFGFHEVFHLCTVLAFVAQYTAVSVVTYSLR
;
A
#
# COMPACT_ATOMS: atom_id res chain seq x y z
N TRP A 1 -1.51 -19.56 0.00
CA TRP A 1 -0.04 -19.39 0.14
C TRP A 1 0.37 -17.91 0.13
N LEU A 2 -0.33 -17.01 -0.58
CA LEU A 2 -0.10 -15.55 -0.52
C LEU A 2 0.09 -15.01 0.92
N LEU A 3 -0.83 -15.33 1.82
CA LEU A 3 -0.73 -14.93 3.23
C LEU A 3 0.58 -15.39 3.86
N GLY A 4 1.00 -16.64 3.63
CA GLY A 4 2.27 -17.15 4.15
C GLY A 4 3.46 -16.33 3.67
N VAL A 5 3.46 -15.90 2.40
CA VAL A 5 4.50 -15.02 1.85
C VAL A 5 4.45 -13.64 2.51
N VAL A 6 3.27 -13.02 2.57
CA VAL A 6 3.10 -11.68 3.19
C VAL A 6 3.54 -11.67 4.65
N TRP A 7 3.10 -12.66 5.44
CA TRP A 7 3.47 -12.78 6.85
C TRP A 7 4.96 -13.06 7.03
N SER A 8 5.56 -13.92 6.20
CA SER A 8 7.00 -14.20 6.27
C SER A 8 7.82 -12.94 5.98
N VAL A 9 7.48 -12.21 4.91
CA VAL A 9 8.16 -10.95 4.58
C VAL A 9 7.93 -9.88 5.65
N ALA A 10 6.73 -9.79 6.22
CA ALA A 10 6.43 -8.88 7.32
C ALA A 10 7.31 -9.18 8.55
N VAL A 11 7.37 -10.43 9.01
CA VAL A 11 8.21 -10.83 10.16
C VAL A 11 9.68 -10.55 9.88
N VAL A 12 10.19 -10.97 8.71
CA VAL A 12 11.60 -10.75 8.34
C VAL A 12 11.92 -9.26 8.29
N SER A 13 11.10 -8.45 7.62
CA SER A 13 11.33 -7.01 7.51
C SER A 13 11.24 -6.29 8.86
N SER A 14 10.33 -6.70 9.74
CA SER A 14 10.25 -6.18 11.12
C SER A 14 11.50 -6.52 11.93
N VAL A 15 11.98 -7.76 11.88
CA VAL A 15 13.21 -8.18 12.57
C VAL A 15 14.42 -7.43 12.03
N LEU A 16 14.57 -7.34 10.70
CA LEU A 16 15.65 -6.57 10.07
C LEU A 16 15.61 -5.09 10.50
N ARG A 17 14.43 -4.48 10.60
CA ARG A 17 14.28 -3.09 11.03
C ARG A 17 14.74 -2.84 12.47
N ILE A 18 14.57 -3.83 13.35
CA ILE A 18 14.99 -3.76 14.75
C ILE A 18 16.49 -4.02 14.90
N LEU A 19 17.02 -5.01 14.17
CA LEU A 19 18.43 -5.40 14.25
C LEU A 19 19.38 -4.45 13.49
N PHE A 20 18.89 -3.79 12.44
CA PHE A 20 19.68 -2.89 11.58
C PHE A 20 19.12 -1.47 11.60
N THR A 21 19.31 -0.76 12.72
CA THR A 21 18.84 0.62 12.90
C THR A 21 19.60 1.65 12.04
N GLU A 22 20.87 1.38 11.76
CA GLU A 22 21.76 2.26 10.97
C GLU A 22 21.56 2.17 9.45
N ALA A 23 20.69 1.26 8.98
CA ALA A 23 20.50 1.10 7.55
C ALA A 23 19.89 2.37 6.91
N PRO A 24 20.33 2.75 5.70
CA PRO A 24 19.77 3.91 5.01
C PRO A 24 18.26 3.80 4.85
N ARG A 25 17.53 4.89 5.13
CA ARG A 25 16.05 4.92 5.06
C ARG A 25 15.45 4.38 3.76
N TRP A 26 16.14 4.57 2.63
CA TRP A 26 15.64 4.12 1.34
C TRP A 26 15.49 2.60 1.27
N VAL A 27 16.33 1.84 2.00
CA VAL A 27 16.27 0.37 2.04
C VAL A 27 14.90 -0.10 2.52
N PHE A 28 14.46 0.37 3.68
CA PHE A 28 13.16 -0.02 4.22
C PHE A 28 11.99 0.58 3.43
N THR A 29 12.13 1.80 2.91
CA THR A 29 11.09 2.41 2.07
C THR A 29 10.84 1.58 0.81
N THR A 30 11.91 1.15 0.12
CA THR A 30 11.82 0.27 -1.05
C THR A 30 11.26 -1.10 -0.69
N LEU A 31 11.68 -1.70 0.43
CA LEU A 31 11.14 -2.98 0.90
C LEU A 31 9.63 -2.91 1.18
N TYR A 32 9.16 -1.84 1.82
CA TYR A 32 7.72 -1.67 2.09
C TYR A 32 6.91 -1.45 0.82
N ILE A 33 7.42 -0.68 -0.14
CA ILE A 33 6.78 -0.53 -1.46
C ILE A 33 6.74 -1.91 -2.15
N ALA A 34 7.86 -2.61 -2.24
CA ALA A 34 7.95 -3.92 -2.88
C ALA A 34 6.97 -4.94 -2.26
N LEU A 35 6.84 -4.94 -0.93
CA LEU A 35 5.87 -5.77 -0.22
C LEU A 35 4.43 -5.42 -0.63
N GLY A 36 4.08 -4.14 -0.77
CA GLY A 36 2.76 -3.72 -1.25
C GLY A 36 2.45 -4.20 -2.68
N TRP A 37 3.46 -4.24 -3.55
CA TRP A 37 3.33 -4.67 -4.94
C TRP A 37 3.36 -6.20 -5.13
N ILE A 38 3.51 -6.98 -4.05
CA ILE A 38 3.46 -8.44 -4.10
C ILE A 38 2.12 -8.99 -4.61
N ILE A 39 1.09 -8.15 -4.68
CA ILE A 39 -0.21 -8.48 -5.26
C ILE A 39 -0.15 -8.67 -6.79
N VAL A 40 0.83 -8.10 -7.50
CA VAL A 40 0.89 -8.12 -8.98
C VAL A 40 0.85 -9.54 -9.56
N PRO A 41 1.69 -10.49 -9.10
CA PRO A 41 1.62 -11.89 -9.56
C PRO A 41 0.28 -12.57 -9.28
N PHE A 42 -0.50 -12.04 -8.33
CA PHE A 42 -1.79 -12.59 -7.91
C PHE A 42 -2.98 -11.86 -8.53
N LEU A 43 -2.75 -10.84 -9.35
CA LEU A 43 -3.82 -10.11 -10.05
C LEU A 43 -4.79 -11.04 -10.78
N PRO A 44 -4.36 -12.11 -11.49
CA PRO A 44 -5.30 -13.04 -12.13
C PRO A 44 -6.27 -13.68 -11.12
N THR A 45 -5.76 -14.09 -9.95
CA THR A 45 -6.58 -14.67 -8.87
C THR A 45 -7.54 -13.66 -8.26
N PHE A 46 -7.11 -12.40 -8.12
CA PHE A 46 -7.98 -11.33 -7.63
C PHE A 46 -9.08 -10.98 -8.63
N VAL A 47 -8.78 -10.90 -9.92
CA VAL A 47 -9.76 -10.63 -10.98
C VAL A 47 -10.76 -11.77 -11.11
N ASP A 48 -10.29 -13.02 -11.07
CA ASP A 48 -11.16 -14.20 -11.07
C ASP A 48 -12.10 -14.21 -9.84
N GLY A 49 -11.57 -13.93 -8.66
CA GLY A 49 -12.38 -13.80 -7.44
C GLY A 49 -13.39 -12.64 -7.53
N ALA A 50 -13.00 -11.51 -8.11
CA ALA A 50 -13.84 -10.33 -8.26
C ALA A 50 -15.00 -10.54 -9.27
N SER A 51 -14.86 -11.48 -10.21
CA SER A 51 -15.91 -11.83 -11.18
C SER A 51 -17.20 -12.37 -10.53
N ARG A 52 -17.13 -12.79 -9.26
CA ARG A 52 -18.27 -13.25 -8.47
C ARG A 52 -19.19 -12.13 -8.00
N PHE A 53 -18.74 -10.88 -8.08
CA PHE A 53 -19.48 -9.70 -7.65
C PHE A 53 -20.07 -8.96 -8.85
N SER A 54 -21.04 -8.08 -8.58
CA SER A 54 -21.59 -7.22 -9.63
C SER A 54 -20.48 -6.37 -10.27
N THR A 55 -20.65 -6.01 -11.56
CA THR A 55 -19.69 -5.20 -12.30
C THR A 55 -19.31 -3.91 -11.56
N GLY A 56 -20.29 -3.26 -10.90
CA GLY A 56 -20.05 -2.07 -10.09
C GLY A 56 -19.11 -2.32 -8.91
N VAL A 57 -19.41 -3.35 -8.09
CA VAL A 57 -18.59 -3.72 -6.93
C VAL A 57 -17.16 -4.06 -7.36
N ASN A 58 -17.03 -4.86 -8.41
CA ASN A 58 -15.73 -5.27 -8.95
C ASN A 58 -14.90 -4.06 -9.41
N VAL A 59 -15.46 -3.23 -10.30
CA VAL A 59 -14.77 -2.05 -10.83
C VAL A 59 -14.37 -1.08 -9.72
N THR A 60 -15.26 -0.83 -8.76
CA THR A 60 -14.97 0.05 -7.62
C THR A 60 -13.84 -0.51 -6.76
N ALA A 61 -13.90 -1.79 -6.38
CA ALA A 61 -12.89 -2.39 -5.52
C ALA A 61 -11.50 -2.41 -6.17
N ILE A 62 -11.39 -2.85 -7.43
CA ILE A 62 -10.12 -2.88 -8.16
C ILE A 62 -9.56 -1.46 -8.34
N SER A 63 -10.39 -0.49 -8.70
CA SER A 63 -9.95 0.90 -8.89
C SER A 63 -9.42 1.51 -7.60
N LEU A 64 -10.08 1.24 -6.46
CA LEU A 64 -9.63 1.71 -5.16
C LEU A 64 -8.33 1.04 -4.71
N ILE A 65 -8.15 -0.26 -4.98
CA ILE A 65 -6.89 -0.97 -4.71
C ILE A 65 -5.75 -0.38 -5.55
N ALA A 66 -5.97 -0.18 -6.85
CA ALA A 66 -4.99 0.41 -7.75
C ALA A 66 -4.63 1.84 -7.34
N PHE A 67 -5.63 2.67 -7.07
CA PHE A 67 -5.43 4.03 -6.57
C PHE A 67 -4.64 4.03 -5.25
N GLY A 68 -5.01 3.20 -4.28
CA GLY A 68 -4.31 3.10 -3.01
C GLY A 68 -2.85 2.69 -3.17
N GLY A 69 -2.56 1.69 -4.02
CA GLY A 69 -1.18 1.27 -4.31
C GLY A 69 -0.34 2.36 -4.98
N LEU A 70 -0.91 3.09 -5.94
CA LEU A 70 -0.23 4.20 -6.60
C LEU A 70 0.03 5.37 -5.65
N VAL A 71 -0.97 5.79 -4.87
CA VAL A 71 -0.82 6.89 -3.90
C VAL A 71 0.20 6.53 -2.82
N TYR A 72 0.19 5.29 -2.33
CA TYR A 72 1.21 4.82 -1.37
C TYR A 72 2.62 4.88 -1.96
N THR A 73 2.77 4.47 -3.23
CA THR A 73 4.05 4.52 -3.95
C THR A 73 4.54 5.96 -4.12
N VAL A 74 3.66 6.89 -4.49
CA VAL A 74 3.97 8.33 -4.57
C VAL A 74 4.45 8.84 -3.21
N GLY A 75 3.73 8.52 -2.13
CA GLY A 75 4.16 8.86 -0.77
C GLY A 75 5.57 8.35 -0.46
N GLY A 76 5.86 7.09 -0.78
CA GLY A 76 7.18 6.50 -0.56
C GLY A 76 8.29 7.20 -1.38
N VAL A 77 8.01 7.62 -2.61
CA VAL A 77 8.94 8.43 -3.42
C VAL A 77 9.17 9.80 -2.79
N VAL A 78 8.11 10.45 -2.30
CA VAL A 78 8.23 11.73 -1.58
C VAL A 78 9.10 11.58 -0.33
N TYR A 79 8.89 10.50 0.44
CA TYR A 79 9.69 10.21 1.64
C TYR A 79 11.16 9.96 1.31
N ALA A 80 11.44 9.20 0.25
CA ALA A 80 12.81 8.87 -0.17
C ALA A 80 13.57 10.10 -0.71
N THR A 81 12.90 10.92 -1.52
CA THR A 81 13.49 12.11 -2.18
C THR A 81 13.45 13.37 -1.33
N LYS A 82 12.65 13.38 -0.26
CA LYS A 82 12.34 14.54 0.58
C LYS A 82 11.74 15.72 -0.20
N ARG A 83 11.01 15.43 -1.29
CA ARG A 83 10.34 16.43 -2.14
C ARG A 83 8.97 15.91 -2.60
N PRO A 84 7.95 16.78 -2.72
CA PRO A 84 7.96 18.22 -2.47
C PRO A 84 7.98 18.56 -0.98
N ASN A 85 8.36 19.80 -0.66
CA ASN A 85 8.39 20.34 0.70
C ASN A 85 7.60 21.66 0.73
N PRO A 86 6.26 21.61 0.63
CA PRO A 86 5.45 22.78 0.28
C PRO A 86 5.41 23.86 1.35
N ALA A 87 5.41 23.48 2.64
CA ALA A 87 5.52 24.40 3.77
C ALA A 87 6.48 23.82 4.81
N PRO A 88 7.80 24.04 4.70
CA PRO A 88 8.81 23.37 5.52
C PRO A 88 8.62 23.48 7.04
N GLU A 89 7.94 24.54 7.51
CA GLU A 89 7.70 24.81 8.92
C GLU A 89 6.45 24.11 9.49
N THR A 90 5.50 23.70 8.64
CA THR A 90 4.17 23.22 9.09
C THR A 90 3.63 22.00 8.32
N PHE A 91 3.98 21.85 7.05
CA PHE A 91 3.55 20.76 6.17
C PHE A 91 4.66 20.45 5.16
N GLY A 92 5.67 19.71 5.61
CA GLY A 92 6.79 19.30 4.79
C GLY A 92 6.58 17.96 4.08
N PHE A 93 7.69 17.41 3.56
CA PHE A 93 7.65 16.14 2.83
C PHE A 93 7.18 14.95 3.69
N HIS A 94 7.38 14.99 5.02
CA HIS A 94 6.91 13.94 5.92
C HIS A 94 5.40 13.95 6.03
N GLU A 95 4.80 15.13 6.14
CA GLU A 95 3.36 15.31 6.22
C GLU A 95 2.69 14.95 4.88
N VAL A 96 3.34 15.27 3.75
CA VAL A 96 2.90 14.79 2.42
C VAL A 96 2.93 13.26 2.35
N PHE A 97 4.01 12.62 2.82
CA PHE A 97 4.09 11.16 2.91
C PHE A 97 2.96 10.59 3.76
N HIS A 98 2.74 11.14 4.95
CA HIS A 98 1.66 10.70 5.84
C HIS A 98 0.28 10.86 5.19
N LEU A 99 0.01 12.00 4.55
CA LEU A 99 -1.23 12.21 3.81
C LEU A 99 -1.44 11.14 2.73
N CYS A 100 -0.42 10.85 1.92
CA CYS A 100 -0.47 9.77 0.95
C CYS A 100 -0.77 8.41 1.60
N THR A 101 -0.12 8.09 2.72
CA THR A 101 -0.37 6.81 3.43
C THR A 101 -1.79 6.70 3.98
N VAL A 102 -2.35 7.80 4.50
CA VAL A 102 -3.74 7.85 4.99
C VAL A 102 -4.73 7.68 3.85
N LEU A 103 -4.54 8.39 2.72
CA LEU A 103 -5.39 8.27 1.55
C LEU A 103 -5.35 6.85 0.96
N ALA A 104 -4.16 6.25 0.89
CA ALA A 104 -4.00 4.86 0.46
C ALA A 104 -4.74 3.88 1.38
N PHE A 105 -4.62 4.06 2.70
CA PHE A 105 -5.35 3.27 3.70
C PHE A 105 -6.87 3.40 3.51
N VAL A 106 -7.39 4.62 3.40
CA VAL A 106 -8.83 4.87 3.20
C VAL A 106 -9.33 4.20 1.92
N ALA A 107 -8.59 4.30 0.82
CA ALA A 107 -8.95 3.65 -0.43
C ALA A 107 -9.02 2.12 -0.29
N GLN A 108 -7.99 1.48 0.28
CA GLN A 108 -7.97 0.03 0.45
C GLN A 108 -9.01 -0.47 1.46
N TYR A 109 -9.18 0.23 2.58
CA TYR A 109 -10.24 -0.07 3.55
C TYR A 109 -11.62 0.00 2.90
N THR A 110 -11.88 1.02 2.09
CA THR A 110 -13.14 1.18 1.36
C THR A 110 -13.33 0.07 0.34
N ALA A 111 -12.29 -0.33 -0.39
CA ALA A 111 -12.35 -1.45 -1.33
C ALA A 111 -12.79 -2.76 -0.65
N VAL A 112 -12.15 -3.09 0.48
CA VAL A 112 -12.51 -4.27 1.28
C VAL A 112 -13.92 -4.16 1.83
N SER A 113 -14.32 -2.98 2.31
CA SER A 113 -15.67 -2.74 2.85
C SER A 113 -16.76 -2.94 1.79
N VAL A 114 -16.57 -2.39 0.58
CA VAL A 114 -17.52 -2.53 -0.54
C VAL A 114 -17.72 -4.01 -0.91
N VAL A 115 -16.63 -4.78 -1.02
CA VAL A 115 -16.69 -6.22 -1.29
C VAL A 115 -17.37 -6.96 -0.13
N THR A 116 -16.97 -6.68 1.11
CA THR A 116 -17.49 -7.37 2.30
C THR A 116 -18.98 -7.13 2.51
N TYR A 117 -19.46 -5.89 2.32
CA TYR A 117 -20.88 -5.56 2.48
C TYR A 117 -21.73 -6.10 1.35
N SER A 118 -21.18 -6.32 0.16
CA SER A 118 -21.90 -6.96 -0.96
C SER A 118 -22.13 -8.47 -0.78
N LEU A 119 -21.50 -9.09 0.23
CA LEU A 119 -21.75 -10.49 0.60
C LEU A 119 -22.95 -10.67 1.53
N ARG A 120 -23.53 -9.57 2.02
CA ARG A 120 -24.70 -9.56 2.89
C ARG A 120 -25.96 -9.29 2.07
#